data_AF-A0A7U4GG80-F1
#
_entry.id   AF-A0A7U4GG80-F1
#
_cell.length_a   1.000
_cell.length_b   1.000
_cell.length_c   1.000
_cell.angle_alpha   90.00
_cell.angle_beta   90.00
_cell.angle_gamma   90.00
#
_symmetry.space_group_name_H-M   'P 1'
#
loop_
_entity.id
_entity.type
_entity.pdbx_description
1 polymer ?
#
loop_
_entity_poly.entity_id
_entity_poly.type
_entity_poly.pdbx_seq_one_letter_code
_entity_poly.pdbx_strand_id
1 'polypeptide(L)'
;MARFSREQVEQQLCDELQRAGFSETVARSAAIQGGKHYTDTPNSTFASALAWAKTYAKPYKRMRDKPERKTPKPKKSWRVPHG
;
A
#
# COMPACT_ATOMS: atom_id res chain seq x y z
N MET A 1 12.52 -23.45 -15.80
CA MET A 1 12.04 -22.07 -15.94
C MET A 1 13.08 -21.15 -15.35
N ALA A 2 13.63 -20.21 -16.14
CA ALA A 2 14.58 -19.23 -15.63
C ALA A 2 13.89 -18.40 -14.53
N ARG A 3 14.44 -18.45 -13.31
CA ARG A 3 13.99 -17.57 -12.23
C ARG A 3 14.56 -16.19 -12.54
N PHE A 4 13.68 -15.20 -12.68
CA PHE A 4 14.12 -13.80 -12.77
C PHE A 4 14.85 -13.42 -11.49
N SER A 5 15.83 -12.52 -11.58
CA SER A 5 16.50 -12.05 -10.36
C SER A 5 15.49 -11.33 -9.46
N ARG A 6 15.72 -11.39 -8.15
CA ARG A 6 14.87 -10.70 -7.18
C ARG A 6 14.70 -9.22 -7.53
N GLU A 7 15.80 -8.57 -7.93
CA GLU A 7 15.84 -7.17 -8.33
C GLU A 7 14.97 -6.90 -9.57
N GLN A 8 15.02 -7.77 -10.58
CA GLN A 8 14.15 -7.66 -11.76
C GLN A 8 12.67 -7.78 -11.40
N VAL A 9 12.33 -8.71 -10.50
CA VAL A 9 10.95 -8.88 -10.02
C VAL A 9 10.50 -7.68 -9.20
N GLU A 10 11.34 -7.17 -8.30
CA GLU A 10 11.04 -5.96 -7.52
C GLU A 10 10.79 -4.75 -8.41
N GLN A 11 11.61 -4.55 -9.45
CA GLN A 11 11.43 -3.45 -10.40
C GLN A 11 10.10 -3.57 -11.15
N GLN A 12 9.78 -4.75 -11.69
CA GLN A 12 8.50 -5.00 -12.38
C GLN A 12 7.29 -4.85 -11.46
N LEU A 13 7.40 -5.30 -10.20
CA LEU A 13 6.34 -5.12 -9.20
C LEU A 13 6.13 -3.64 -8.88
N CYS A 14 7.20 -2.86 -8.78
CA CYS A 14 7.13 -1.42 -8.52
C CYS A 14 6.38 -0.71 -9.66
N ASP A 15 6.73 -0.99 -10.90
CA ASP A 15 6.09 -0.38 -12.08
C ASP A 15 4.60 -0.74 -12.18
N GLU A 16 4.24 -2.00 -11.92
CA GLU A 16 2.84 -2.46 -11.89
C GLU A 16 2.03 -1.78 -10.77
N LEU A 17 2.63 -1.54 -9.61
CA LEU A 17 1.98 -0.82 -8.52
C LEU A 17 1.82 0.68 -8.82
N GLN A 18 2.81 1.30 -9.45
CA GLN A 18 2.69 2.69 -9.90
C GLN A 18 1.58 2.84 -10.95
N ARG A 19 1.51 1.92 -11.92
CA ARG A 19 0.41 1.83 -12.90
C ARG A 19 -0.96 1.66 -12.24
N ALA A 20 -1.03 0.92 -11.12
CA ALA A 20 -2.25 0.78 -10.32
C ALA A 20 -2.62 2.04 -9.50
N GLY A 21 -1.82 3.11 -9.59
CA GLY A 21 -2.05 4.41 -8.96
C GLY A 21 -1.52 4.52 -7.53
N PHE A 22 -0.64 3.62 -7.09
CA PHE A 22 0.05 3.77 -5.80
C PHE A 22 1.17 4.81 -5.91
N SER A 23 1.47 5.52 -4.81
CA SER A 23 2.62 6.43 -4.79
C SER A 23 3.92 5.66 -4.89
N GLU A 24 4.97 6.29 -5.43
CA GLU A 24 6.28 5.67 -5.61
C GLU A 24 6.81 5.03 -4.31
N THR A 25 6.70 5.72 -3.18
CA THR A 25 7.14 5.21 -1.87
C THR A 25 6.39 3.94 -1.46
N VAL A 26 5.07 3.89 -1.69
CA VAL A 26 4.23 2.72 -1.37
C VAL A 26 4.53 1.58 -2.34
N ALA A 27 4.68 1.89 -3.63
CA ALA A 27 5.01 0.94 -4.67
C ALA A 27 6.37 0.27 -4.40
N ARG A 28 7.42 1.04 -4.09
CA ARG A 28 8.75 0.53 -3.76
C ARG A 28 8.71 -0.36 -2.52
N SER A 29 8.03 0.08 -1.46
CA SER A 29 7.91 -0.68 -0.21
C SER A 29 7.17 -2.01 -0.41
N ALA A 30 6.07 -2.00 -1.16
CA ALA A 30 5.29 -3.19 -1.47
C ALA A 30 6.03 -4.13 -2.44
N ALA A 31 6.80 -3.58 -3.38
CA ALA A 31 7.64 -4.34 -4.30
C ALA A 31 8.71 -5.15 -3.55
N ILE A 32 9.41 -4.56 -2.56
CA ILE A 32 10.38 -5.28 -1.72
C ILE A 32 9.72 -6.47 -1.00
N GLN A 33 8.50 -6.28 -0.47
CA GLN A 33 7.75 -7.38 0.17
C GLN A 33 7.33 -8.47 -0.83
N GLY A 34 6.94 -8.08 -2.05
CA GLY A 34 6.62 -9.03 -3.12
C GLY A 34 7.85 -9.78 -3.65
N GLY A 35 8.99 -9.11 -3.78
CA GLY A 35 10.27 -9.71 -4.17
C GLY A 35 10.76 -10.73 -3.13
N LYS A 36 10.62 -10.42 -1.84
CA LYS A 36 10.88 -11.37 -0.75
C LYS A 36 9.94 -12.58 -0.83
N HIS A 37 8.65 -12.37 -1.05
CA HIS A 37 7.70 -13.48 -1.23
C HIS A 37 8.07 -14.35 -2.43
N TYR A 38 8.57 -13.75 -3.52
CA TYR A 38 9.00 -14.47 -4.71
C TYR A 38 10.18 -15.41 -4.43
N THR A 39 11.14 -14.99 -3.61
CA THR A 39 12.32 -15.81 -3.27
C THR A 39 12.05 -16.82 -2.17
N ASP A 40 11.28 -16.44 -1.15
CA ASP A 40 11.09 -17.25 0.06
C ASP A 40 10.03 -18.35 -0.13
N THR A 41 9.09 -18.16 -1.07
CA THR A 41 7.97 -19.08 -1.26
C THR A 41 8.24 -20.07 -2.40
N PRO A 42 8.19 -21.39 -2.14
CA PRO A 42 8.37 -22.39 -3.19
C PRO A 42 7.24 -22.30 -4.22
N ASN A 43 7.58 -22.45 -5.50
CA ASN A 43 6.66 -22.32 -6.65
C ASN A 43 5.93 -20.97 -6.77
N SER A 44 6.43 -19.94 -6.08
CA SER A 44 5.91 -18.60 -6.30
C SER A 44 6.12 -18.16 -7.75
N THR A 45 5.13 -17.45 -8.25
CA THR A 45 5.15 -16.83 -9.58
C THR A 45 5.11 -15.32 -9.41
N PHE A 46 5.48 -14.59 -10.46
CA PHE A 46 5.31 -13.13 -10.49
C PHE A 46 3.89 -12.70 -10.11
N ALA A 47 2.87 -13.42 -10.58
CA ALA A 47 1.48 -13.14 -10.25
C ALA A 47 1.18 -13.26 -8.75
N SER A 48 1.71 -14.30 -8.08
CA SER A 48 1.57 -14.46 -6.63
C SER A 48 2.28 -13.36 -5.84
N ALA A 49 3.50 -13.00 -6.26
CA ALA A 49 4.26 -11.89 -5.68
C ALA A 49 3.54 -10.54 -5.87
N LEU A 50 2.91 -10.32 -7.03
CA LEU A 50 2.12 -9.12 -7.31
C LEU A 50 0.83 -9.07 -6.46
N ALA A 51 0.15 -10.19 -6.28
CA ALA A 51 -1.00 -10.27 -5.39
C ALA A 51 -0.62 -9.97 -3.93
N TRP A 52 0.53 -10.47 -3.49
CA TRP A 52 1.10 -10.19 -2.16
C TRP A 52 1.43 -8.70 -2.00
N ALA A 53 2.17 -8.13 -2.95
CA ALA A 53 2.55 -6.72 -2.97
C ALA A 53 1.32 -5.79 -2.98
N LYS A 54 0.31 -6.09 -3.79
CA LYS A 54 -0.97 -5.36 -3.82
C LYS A 54 -1.68 -5.41 -2.46
N THR A 55 -1.65 -6.55 -1.77
CA THR A 55 -2.24 -6.69 -0.44
C THR A 55 -1.53 -5.81 0.59
N TYR A 56 -0.21 -5.71 0.51
CA TYR A 56 0.58 -4.81 1.36
C TYR A 56 0.32 -3.32 1.06
N ALA A 57 0.04 -2.97 -0.20
CA ALA A 57 -0.22 -1.60 -0.63
C ALA A 57 -1.66 -1.11 -0.35
N LYS A 58 -2.64 -2.02 -0.25
CA LYS A 58 -4.08 -1.71 -0.02
C LYS A 58 -4.36 -0.72 1.13
N PRO A 59 -3.75 -0.84 2.33
CA PRO A 59 -4.00 0.08 3.43
C PRO A 59 -3.69 1.54 3.07
N TYR A 60 -2.62 1.78 2.31
CA TYR A 60 -2.19 3.12 1.92
C TYR A 60 -3.14 3.77 0.92
N LYS A 61 -3.69 3.02 -0.04
CA LYS A 61 -4.72 3.53 -0.96
C LYS A 61 -6.00 3.90 -0.21
N ARG A 62 -6.42 3.07 0.76
CA ARG A 62 -7.58 3.37 1.62
C ARG A 62 -7.39 4.64 2.45
N MET A 63 -6.16 4.96 2.88
CA MET A 63 -5.90 6.18 3.63
C MET A 63 -5.94 7.43 2.76
N ARG A 64 -5.49 7.35 1.49
CA ARG A 64 -5.61 8.46 0.53
C ARG A 64 -7.06 8.75 0.13
N ASP A 65 -7.87 7.70 0.02
CA ASP A 65 -9.30 7.79 -0.31
C ASP A 65 -10.19 8.12 0.90
N LYS A 66 -9.63 8.25 2.11
CA LYS A 66 -10.45 8.72 3.23
C LYS A 66 -10.82 10.18 2.96
N PRO A 67 -12.11 10.53 2.91
CA PRO A 67 -12.49 11.93 2.94
C PRO A 67 -11.84 12.52 4.19
N GLU A 68 -11.10 13.60 3.98
CA GLU A 68 -10.40 14.34 5.03
C GLU A 68 -11.35 14.46 6.22
N ARG A 69 -10.91 13.92 7.37
CA ARG A 69 -11.73 13.91 8.58
C ARG A 69 -12.12 15.36 8.84
N LYS A 70 -13.38 15.72 8.52
CA LYS A 70 -13.93 17.03 8.83
C LYS A 70 -13.56 17.30 10.28
N THR A 71 -12.79 18.36 10.48
CA THR A 71 -12.37 18.84 11.79
C THR A 71 -13.56 18.73 12.74
N PRO A 72 -13.40 18.11 13.93
CA PRO A 72 -14.50 18.04 14.87
C PRO A 72 -14.94 19.47 15.14
N LYS A 73 -16.17 19.80 14.74
CA LYS A 73 -16.73 21.13 15.00
C LYS A 73 -16.56 21.41 16.50
N PRO A 74 -16.11 22.61 16.89
CA PRO A 74 -15.99 22.93 18.31
C PRO A 74 -17.33 22.65 18.97
N LYS A 75 -17.35 21.75 19.97
CA LYS A 75 -18.52 21.51 20.81
C LYS A 75 -18.94 22.88 21.34
N LYS A 76 -20.10 23.36 20.91
CA LYS A 76 -20.72 24.59 21.43
C LYS A 76 -20.89 24.36 22.93
N SER A 77 -20.06 25.00 23.75
CA SER A 77 -20.18 24.89 25.20
C SER A 77 -21.45 25.63 25.58
N TRP A 78 -22.51 24.89 25.92
CA TRP A 78 -23.67 25.44 26.62
C TRP A 78 -23.25 25.76 28.06
N ARG A 79 -22.37 26.75 28.25
CA ARG A 79 -22.27 27.42 29.54
C ARG A 79 -23.48 28.33 29.63
N VAL A 80 -24.48 27.86 30.35
CA VAL A 80 -25.59 28.68 30.84
C VAL A 80 -24.98 29.64 31.89
N PRO A 81 -25.19 30.96 31.82
CA PRO A 81 -24.85 31.83 32.93
C PRO A 81 -25.89 31.59 34.02
N HIS A 82 -25.46 31.07 35.17
CA HIS A 82 -26.24 31.12 36.39
C HIS A 82 -25.77 32.32 37.20
N GLY A 83 -26.70 33.26 37.43
CA GLY A 83 -26.72 34.18 38.58
C GLY A 83 -25.65 35.24 38.60
#